data_AF-A0A355S7X0-F1
#
_entry.id   AF-A0A355S7X0-F1
#
_cell.length_a   1.000
_cell.length_b   1.000
_cell.length_c   1.000
_cell.angle_alpha   90.00
_cell.angle_beta   90.00
_cell.angle_gamma   90.00
#
_symmetry.space_group_name_H-M   'P 1'
#
loop_
_entity.id
_entity.type
_entity.pdbx_description
1 polymer ?
#
loop_
_entity_poly.entity_id
_entity_poly.type
_entity_poly.pdbx_seq_one_letter_code
_entity_poly.pdbx_strand_id
1 'polypeptide(L)'
;MQCDFCDSKATVFLTQLVEGEMKKMCLCEKCAQEKGVTDPAGFALGDSLIGEGVSVGEGAVAGSADDGATCPVCGFTFKKFQQVGRLGCSECYETFGDEISRRLKGMHKGTSHIGRVPEGLVEEHARQQRLDQLRSRLDEAIAGENYEEAAGLRDEIQELETPVVVET
;
A
#
# COMPACT_ATOMS: atom_id res chain seq x y z
N MET A 1 -23.03 28.61 18.00
CA MET A 1 -22.06 28.27 16.94
C MET A 1 -22.82 28.32 15.63
N GLN A 2 -22.62 29.41 14.88
CA GLN A 2 -23.29 29.69 13.60
C GLN A 2 -22.41 29.18 12.46
N CYS A 3 -23.01 29.02 11.28
CA CYS A 3 -22.30 28.70 10.07
C CYS A 3 -21.45 29.90 9.63
N ASP A 4 -20.26 29.65 9.11
CA ASP A 4 -19.35 30.72 8.65
C ASP A 4 -19.85 31.43 7.38
N PHE A 5 -20.83 30.84 6.68
CA PHE A 5 -21.39 31.36 5.43
C PHE A 5 -22.85 31.79 5.54
N CYS A 6 -23.54 31.52 6.65
CA CYS A 6 -24.92 31.97 6.87
C CYS A 6 -25.30 31.99 8.37
N ASP A 7 -26.39 32.66 8.72
CA ASP A 7 -26.83 32.83 10.12
C ASP A 7 -27.46 31.57 10.75
N SER A 8 -27.40 30.42 10.08
CA SER A 8 -27.97 29.16 10.59
C SER A 8 -27.01 28.43 11.53
N LYS A 9 -27.54 27.49 12.32
CA LYS A 9 -26.75 26.71 13.28
C LYS A 9 -25.82 25.74 12.54
N ALA A 10 -24.54 25.73 12.91
CA ALA A 10 -23.57 24.80 12.33
C ALA A 10 -23.83 23.35 12.79
N THR A 11 -23.78 22.41 11.86
CA THR A 11 -23.96 20.97 12.08
C THR A 11 -22.80 20.14 11.52
N VAL A 12 -21.98 20.71 10.64
CA VAL A 12 -20.85 20.07 9.98
C VAL A 12 -19.57 20.84 10.32
N PHE A 13 -18.52 20.14 10.71
CA PHE A 13 -17.22 20.73 11.03
C PHE A 13 -16.17 20.18 10.05
N LEU A 14 -15.61 21.04 9.21
CA LEU A 14 -14.57 20.67 8.25
C LEU A 14 -13.21 21.18 8.74
N THR A 15 -12.20 20.30 8.73
CA THR A 15 -10.81 20.66 8.96
C THR A 15 -9.99 20.26 7.74
N GLN A 16 -9.37 21.24 7.07
CA GLN A 16 -8.56 21.02 5.88
C GLN A 16 -7.11 21.44 6.16
N LEU A 17 -6.16 20.63 5.68
CA LEU A 17 -4.73 20.95 5.71
C LEU A 17 -4.35 21.49 4.33
N VAL A 18 -4.10 22.79 4.23
CA VAL A 18 -3.64 23.44 2.98
C VAL A 18 -2.26 24.00 3.25
N GLU A 19 -1.25 23.58 2.48
CA GLU A 19 0.14 24.06 2.60
C GLU A 19 0.74 23.92 4.02
N GLY A 20 0.29 22.92 4.78
CA GLY A 20 0.75 22.67 6.16
C GLY A 20 0.01 23.47 7.24
N GLU A 21 -0.91 24.36 6.86
CA GLU A 21 -1.74 25.10 7.80
C GLU A 21 -3.13 24.46 7.94
N MET A 22 -3.59 24.29 9.20
CA MET A 22 -4.91 23.75 9.51
C MET A 22 -5.97 24.86 9.46
N LYS A 23 -6.86 24.80 8.47
CA LYS A 23 -8.06 25.65 8.41
C LYS A 23 -9.28 24.88 8.90
N LYS A 24 -9.95 25.42 9.91
CA LYS A 24 -11.20 24.87 10.49
C LYS A 24 -12.36 25.76 10.08
N MET A 25 -13.43 25.16 9.56
CA MET A 25 -14.67 25.87 9.21
C MET A 25 -15.90 25.13 9.74
N CYS A 26 -16.88 25.91 10.20
CA CYS A 26 -18.14 25.45 10.73
C CYS A 26 -19.24 25.73 9.69
N LEU A 27 -19.86 24.67 9.18
CA LEU A 27 -20.87 24.74 8.13
C LEU A 27 -22.22 24.23 8.64
N CYS A 28 -23.31 24.79 8.13
CA CYS A 28 -24.61 24.14 8.20
C CYS A 28 -24.73 23.09 7.09
N GLU A 29 -25.71 22.19 7.22
CA GLU A 29 -25.94 21.09 6.27
C GLU A 29 -26.11 21.57 4.81
N LYS A 30 -26.81 22.69 4.60
CA LYS A 30 -27.01 23.28 3.27
C LYS A 30 -25.70 23.77 2.65
N CYS A 31 -24.93 24.56 3.40
CA CYS A 31 -23.65 25.09 2.93
C CYS A 31 -22.61 23.97 2.74
N ALA A 32 -22.65 22.92 3.56
CA ALA A 32 -21.79 21.76 3.40
C ALA A 32 -22.10 21.01 2.09
N GLN A 33 -23.38 20.87 1.73
CA GLN A 33 -23.80 20.22 0.49
C GLN A 33 -23.49 21.05 -0.75
N GLU A 34 -23.71 22.37 -0.71
CA GLU A 34 -23.31 23.28 -1.80
C GLU A 34 -21.80 23.30 -2.04
N LYS A 35 -21.01 23.16 -0.96
CA LYS A 35 -19.54 23.07 -1.03
C LYS A 35 -19.03 21.65 -1.31
N GLY A 36 -19.94 20.68 -1.53
CA GLY A 36 -19.60 19.29 -1.83
C GLY A 36 -18.98 18.51 -0.65
N VAL A 37 -18.97 19.07 0.56
CA VAL A 37 -18.31 18.46 1.74
C VAL A 37 -19.00 17.17 2.20
N THR A 38 -20.28 17.00 1.87
CA THR A 38 -21.09 15.83 2.24
C THR A 38 -21.16 14.73 1.19
N ASP A 39 -20.57 14.91 0.01
CA ASP A 39 -20.51 13.87 -1.03
C ASP A 39 -19.27 12.99 -0.79
N PRO A 40 -19.37 11.65 -0.76
CA PRO A 40 -18.20 10.76 -0.79
C PRO A 40 -17.23 11.05 -1.95
N ALA A 41 -17.69 11.67 -3.03
CA ALA A 41 -16.83 12.19 -4.11
C ALA A 41 -16.22 13.58 -3.82
N GLY A 42 -16.79 14.37 -2.91
CA GLY A 42 -16.33 15.73 -2.60
C GLY A 42 -15.09 15.82 -1.70
N PHE A 43 -14.61 14.67 -1.19
CA PHE A 43 -13.23 14.56 -0.69
C PHE A 43 -12.20 14.73 -1.83
N ALA A 44 -12.62 14.64 -3.10
CA ALA A 44 -11.76 14.82 -4.28
C ALA A 44 -11.54 16.28 -4.69
N LEU A 45 -12.12 17.27 -4.00
CA LEU A 45 -11.75 18.68 -4.21
C LEU A 45 -10.37 19.05 -3.62
N GLY A 46 -9.64 18.06 -3.10
CA GLY A 46 -8.18 18.16 -2.97
C GLY A 46 -7.49 18.30 -4.34
N ASP A 47 -8.02 17.70 -5.41
CA ASP A 47 -7.32 17.66 -6.72
C ASP A 47 -7.56 18.89 -7.60
N SER A 48 -8.71 19.57 -7.47
CA SER A 48 -9.06 20.64 -8.41
C SER A 48 -8.46 22.02 -8.08
N LEU A 49 -7.74 22.17 -6.96
CA LEU A 49 -7.03 23.39 -6.58
C LEU A 49 -5.50 23.20 -6.48
N ILE A 50 -5.01 21.98 -6.72
CA ILE A 50 -3.57 21.72 -6.84
C ILE A 50 -3.21 21.99 -8.30
N GLY A 51 -2.45 23.07 -8.50
CA GLY A 51 -2.15 23.65 -9.81
C GLY A 51 -1.63 22.68 -10.87
N GLU A 52 -1.85 23.09 -12.12
CA GLU A 52 -1.29 22.53 -13.35
C GLU A 52 0.10 21.90 -13.13
N GLY A 53 0.16 20.57 -13.08
CA GLY A 53 1.43 19.86 -12.90
C GLY A 53 1.34 18.41 -12.46
N VAL A 54 0.24 17.97 -11.86
CA VAL A 54 -0.01 16.55 -11.64
C VAL A 54 -1.06 16.10 -12.63
N SER A 55 -0.58 15.62 -13.79
CA SER A 55 -1.37 14.67 -14.56
C SER A 55 -1.55 13.44 -13.66
N VAL A 56 -2.64 13.42 -12.89
CA VAL A 56 -3.33 12.16 -12.65
C VAL A 56 -3.72 11.74 -14.05
N GLY A 57 -2.84 10.97 -14.67
CA GLY A 57 -3.18 10.29 -15.90
C GLY A 57 -4.51 9.62 -15.61
N GLU A 58 -5.53 10.02 -16.35
CA GLU A 58 -6.57 9.10 -16.76
C GLU A 58 -5.82 7.87 -17.29
N GLY A 59 -5.49 6.97 -16.38
CA GLY A 59 -5.38 5.57 -16.67
C GLY A 59 -6.78 5.20 -17.11
N ALA A 60 -7.09 5.54 -18.36
CA ALA A 60 -7.97 4.74 -19.19
C ALA A 60 -7.50 3.32 -18.94
N VAL A 61 -8.20 2.66 -18.03
CA VAL A 61 -8.29 1.23 -17.99
C VAL A 61 -8.89 0.89 -19.33
N ALA A 62 -8.01 0.79 -20.33
CA ALA A 62 -8.31 0.08 -21.55
C ALA A 62 -8.92 -1.21 -21.05
N GLY A 63 -10.23 -1.33 -21.29
CA GLY A 63 -10.96 -2.54 -21.03
C GLY A 63 -10.39 -3.60 -21.96
N SER A 64 -9.25 -4.19 -21.57
CA SER A 64 -9.03 -5.58 -21.90
C SER A 64 -10.12 -6.32 -21.14
N ALA A 65 -11.17 -6.65 -21.89
CA ALA A 65 -12.05 -7.76 -21.60
C ALA A 65 -11.19 -9.04 -21.57
N ASP A 66 -10.35 -9.14 -20.55
CA ASP A 66 -9.89 -10.40 -20.04
C ASP A 66 -10.98 -10.82 -19.07
N ASP A 67 -11.58 -11.97 -19.30
CA ASP A 67 -12.44 -12.63 -18.32
C ASP A 67 -11.56 -12.97 -17.12
N GLY A 68 -11.35 -11.95 -16.29
CA GLY A 68 -10.29 -11.91 -15.30
C GLY A 68 -10.33 -13.14 -14.43
N ALA A 69 -9.13 -13.64 -14.14
CA ALA A 69 -8.90 -14.87 -13.42
C ALA A 69 -9.95 -15.10 -12.32
N THR A 70 -10.51 -16.30 -12.31
CA THR A 70 -11.35 -16.76 -11.21
C THR A 70 -10.47 -17.54 -10.25
N CYS A 71 -10.58 -17.24 -8.96
CA CYS A 71 -9.93 -18.04 -7.94
C CYS A 71 -10.42 -19.50 -8.06
N PRO A 72 -9.50 -20.48 -8.21
CA PRO A 72 -9.88 -21.87 -8.43
C PRO A 72 -10.60 -22.50 -7.23
N VAL A 73 -10.42 -21.94 -6.03
CA VAL A 73 -10.98 -22.47 -4.78
C VAL A 73 -12.38 -21.93 -4.49
N CYS A 74 -12.58 -20.61 -4.58
CA CYS A 74 -13.84 -19.98 -4.18
C CYS A 74 -14.63 -19.37 -5.35
N GLY A 75 -14.11 -19.44 -6.58
CA GLY A 75 -14.73 -18.87 -7.77
C GLY A 75 -14.81 -17.33 -7.75
N PHE A 76 -14.08 -16.67 -6.85
CA PHE A 76 -14.08 -15.22 -6.74
C PHE A 76 -13.37 -14.63 -7.96
N THR A 77 -14.00 -13.65 -8.61
CA THR A 77 -13.46 -12.98 -9.81
C THR A 77 -12.73 -11.69 -9.43
N PHE A 78 -11.72 -11.31 -10.21
CA PHE A 78 -11.04 -10.02 -9.99
C PHE A 78 -11.96 -8.80 -10.06
N LYS A 79 -12.99 -8.80 -10.93
CA LYS A 79 -13.99 -7.71 -11.00
C LYS A 79 -14.72 -7.51 -9.66
N LYS A 80 -15.04 -8.58 -8.94
CA LYS A 80 -15.64 -8.50 -7.60
C LYS A 80 -14.66 -7.93 -6.57
N PHE A 81 -13.37 -8.27 -6.67
CA PHE A 81 -12.35 -7.64 -5.85
C PHE A 81 -12.28 -6.12 -6.11
N GLN A 82 -12.36 -5.67 -7.35
CA GLN A 82 -12.37 -4.23 -7.66
C GLN A 82 -13.58 -3.49 -7.09
N GLN A 83 -14.75 -4.12 -7.04
CA GLN A 83 -15.98 -3.52 -6.51
C GLN A 83 -16.04 -3.52 -4.97
N VAL A 84 -15.62 -4.63 -4.35
CA VAL A 84 -15.75 -4.84 -2.90
C VAL A 84 -14.49 -4.38 -2.14
N GLY A 85 -13.33 -4.34 -2.81
CA GLY A 85 -12.03 -4.02 -2.21
C GLY A 85 -11.49 -5.07 -1.25
N ARG A 86 -12.08 -6.28 -1.23
CA ARG A 86 -11.68 -7.39 -0.34
C ARG A 86 -11.56 -8.70 -1.11
N LEU A 87 -10.60 -9.52 -0.69
CA LEU A 87 -10.35 -10.86 -1.24
C LEU A 87 -11.24 -11.89 -0.53
N GLY A 88 -11.59 -12.96 -1.25
CA GLY A 88 -12.57 -13.95 -0.78
C GLY A 88 -11.97 -15.02 0.14
N CYS A 89 -10.86 -15.64 -0.27
CA CYS A 89 -10.18 -16.69 0.49
C CYS A 89 -8.65 -16.52 0.40
N SER A 90 -7.87 -17.36 1.10
CA SER A 90 -6.40 -17.32 1.09
C SER A 90 -5.82 -17.43 -0.33
N GLU A 91 -6.34 -18.36 -1.14
CA GLU A 91 -5.89 -18.60 -2.51
C GLU A 91 -6.05 -17.38 -3.42
N CYS A 92 -6.98 -16.46 -3.10
CA CYS A 92 -7.15 -15.24 -3.85
C CYS A 92 -5.91 -14.33 -3.79
N TYR A 93 -5.10 -14.39 -2.73
CA TYR A 93 -3.87 -13.59 -2.64
C TYR A 93 -2.83 -14.05 -3.66
N GLU A 94 -2.75 -15.35 -3.92
CA GLU A 94 -1.84 -15.92 -4.92
C GLU A 94 -2.40 -15.73 -6.33
N THR A 95 -3.68 -16.07 -6.54
CA THR A 95 -4.33 -15.96 -7.86
C THR A 95 -4.28 -14.54 -8.41
N PHE A 96 -4.47 -13.53 -7.56
CA PHE A 96 -4.50 -12.11 -7.95
C PHE A 96 -3.21 -11.36 -7.61
N GLY A 97 -2.15 -12.06 -7.21
CA GLY A 97 -0.94 -11.47 -6.64
C GLY A 97 -0.29 -10.40 -7.53
N ASP A 98 -0.19 -10.66 -8.83
CA ASP A 98 0.41 -9.73 -9.79
C ASP A 98 -0.40 -8.44 -9.93
N GLU A 99 -1.73 -8.57 -9.99
CA GLU A 99 -2.63 -7.42 -10.10
C GLU A 99 -2.66 -6.60 -8.81
N ILE A 100 -2.68 -7.27 -7.65
CA ILE A 100 -2.57 -6.63 -6.34
C ILE A 100 -1.26 -5.87 -6.25
N SER A 101 -0.14 -6.50 -6.62
CA SER A 101 1.20 -5.91 -6.57
C SER A 101 1.34 -4.68 -7.46
N ARG A 102 0.77 -4.70 -8.66
CA ARG A 102 0.74 -3.52 -9.56
C ARG A 102 -0.04 -2.35 -8.95
N ARG A 103 -1.19 -2.63 -8.32
CA ARG A 103 -2.00 -1.59 -7.67
C ARG A 103 -1.35 -1.04 -6.40
N LEU A 104 -0.72 -1.89 -5.59
CA LEU A 104 -0.08 -1.50 -4.34
C LEU A 104 1.01 -0.44 -4.55
N LYS A 105 1.74 -0.52 -5.68
CA LYS A 105 2.75 0.47 -6.09
C LYS A 105 2.18 1.88 -6.30
N GLY A 106 0.90 2.01 -6.65
CA GLY A 106 0.23 3.31 -6.78
C GLY A 106 -0.28 3.86 -5.44
N MET A 107 -0.52 3.00 -4.45
CA MET A 107 -1.08 3.37 -3.15
C MET A 107 -0.02 3.72 -2.10
N HIS A 108 1.14 3.07 -2.17
CA HIS A 108 2.24 3.24 -1.23
C HIS A 108 3.50 3.71 -1.95
N LYS A 109 4.36 4.47 -1.24
CA LYS A 109 5.66 4.93 -1.77
C LYS A 109 6.64 3.79 -2.09
N GLY A 110 6.36 2.57 -1.63
CA GLY A 110 7.15 1.37 -1.88
C GLY A 110 6.42 0.12 -1.42
N THR A 111 6.92 -1.04 -1.82
CA THR A 111 6.38 -2.37 -1.46
C THR A 111 6.99 -2.94 -0.18
N SER A 112 8.02 -2.29 0.36
CA SER A 112 8.70 -2.70 1.59
C SER A 112 8.87 -1.51 2.54
N HIS A 113 8.85 -1.80 3.83
CA HIS A 113 9.06 -0.81 4.89
C HIS A 113 10.57 -0.64 5.17
N ILE A 114 11.09 0.56 4.90
CA ILE A 114 12.49 0.94 5.15
C ILE A 114 12.66 1.85 6.37
N GLY A 115 11.62 1.97 7.20
CA GLY A 115 11.54 2.93 8.30
C GLY A 115 11.99 2.37 9.65
N ARG A 116 11.50 3.02 10.73
CA ARG A 116 11.85 2.69 12.11
C ARG A 116 11.45 1.25 12.46
N VAL A 117 12.41 0.48 12.94
CA VAL A 117 12.21 -0.86 13.50
C VAL A 117 12.01 -0.73 15.02
N PRO A 118 11.04 -1.43 15.64
CA PRO A 118 10.91 -1.48 17.10
C PRO A 118 12.16 -2.04 17.77
N GLU A 119 12.54 -1.51 18.93
CA GLU A 119 13.80 -1.86 19.62
C GLU A 119 13.96 -3.38 19.86
N GLY A 120 12.89 -4.09 20.22
CA GLY A 120 12.92 -5.53 20.44
C GLY A 120 13.01 -6.40 19.17
N LEU A 121 12.92 -5.81 17.98
CA LEU A 121 12.97 -6.52 16.69
C LEU A 121 14.17 -6.11 15.83
N VAL A 122 15.04 -5.23 16.32
CA VAL A 122 16.17 -4.72 15.52
C VAL A 122 17.12 -5.85 15.13
N GLU A 123 17.49 -6.72 16.07
CA GLU A 123 18.40 -7.83 15.81
C GLU A 123 17.79 -8.86 14.85
N GLU A 124 16.53 -9.24 15.07
CA GLU A 124 15.81 -10.17 14.21
C GLU A 124 15.64 -9.60 12.80
N HIS A 125 15.30 -8.31 12.68
CA HIS A 125 15.17 -7.64 11.40
C HIS A 125 16.51 -7.56 10.66
N ALA A 126 17.59 -7.20 11.35
CA ALA A 126 18.93 -7.17 10.76
C ALA A 126 19.39 -8.57 10.31
N ARG A 127 19.10 -9.61 11.11
CA ARG A 127 19.38 -11.00 10.74
C ARG A 127 18.60 -11.40 9.49
N GLN A 128 17.31 -11.06 9.42
CA GLN A 128 16.47 -11.37 8.27
C GLN A 128 16.95 -10.66 7.01
N GLN A 129 17.29 -9.37 7.10
CA GLN A 129 17.86 -8.62 5.97
C GLN A 129 19.17 -9.25 5.46
N ARG A 130 20.04 -9.71 6.36
CA ARG A 130 21.28 -10.38 5.97
C ARG A 130 21.01 -11.71 5.28
N LEU A 131 20.05 -12.50 5.77
CA LEU A 131 19.63 -13.74 5.11
C LEU A 131 19.08 -13.49 3.70
N ASP A 132 18.23 -12.48 3.53
CA ASP A 132 17.66 -12.14 2.23
C ASP A 132 18.76 -11.70 1.24
N GLN A 133 19.75 -10.94 1.70
CA GLN A 133 20.91 -10.56 0.89
C GLN A 133 21.76 -11.77 0.48
N LEU A 134 22.05 -12.68 1.41
CA LEU A 134 22.83 -13.88 1.13
C LEU A 134 22.11 -14.81 0.14
N ARG A 135 20.79 -14.96 0.27
CA ARG A 135 19.96 -15.74 -0.67
C ARG A 135 19.99 -15.15 -2.07
N SER A 136 19.86 -13.83 -2.22
CA SER A 136 20.00 -13.16 -3.51
C SER A 136 21.37 -13.38 -4.14
N ARG A 137 22.44 -13.25 -3.35
CA ARG A 137 23.82 -13.51 -3.82
C ARG A 137 24.04 -14.97 -4.20
N LEU A 138 23.43 -15.91 -3.47
CA LEU A 138 23.50 -17.33 -3.78
C LEU A 138 22.86 -17.62 -5.13
N ASP A 139 21.66 -17.06 -5.39
CA ASP A 139 20.97 -17.20 -6.67
C ASP A 139 21.80 -16.61 -7.83
N GLU A 140 22.43 -15.45 -7.61
CA GLU A 140 23.34 -14.83 -8.57
C GLU A 140 24.59 -15.69 -8.84
N ALA A 141 25.21 -16.25 -7.80
CA ALA A 141 26.38 -17.12 -7.93
C ALA A 141 26.05 -18.43 -8.66
N ILE A 142 24.87 -19.01 -8.41
CA ILE A 142 24.38 -20.19 -9.13
C ILE A 142 24.14 -19.86 -10.61
N ALA A 143 23.48 -18.74 -10.89
CA ALA A 143 23.22 -18.28 -12.27
C ALA A 143 24.52 -17.98 -13.04
N GLY A 144 25.55 -17.52 -12.33
CA GLY A 144 26.89 -17.28 -12.87
C GLY A 144 27.81 -18.50 -12.90
N GLU A 145 27.32 -19.70 -12.55
CA GLU A 145 28.10 -20.95 -12.48
C GLU A 145 29.30 -20.90 -11.50
N ASN A 146 29.30 -19.96 -10.55
CA ASN A 146 30.33 -19.80 -9.53
C ASN A 146 30.04 -20.71 -8.32
N TYR A 147 30.18 -22.02 -8.51
CA TYR A 147 29.77 -23.01 -7.50
C TYR A 147 30.58 -22.97 -6.19
N GLU A 148 31.83 -22.50 -6.22
CA GLU A 148 32.65 -22.33 -5.01
C GLU A 148 32.11 -21.20 -4.12
N GLU A 149 31.76 -20.05 -4.72
CA GLU A 149 31.10 -18.96 -4.00
C GLU A 149 29.71 -19.38 -3.50
N ALA A 150 28.94 -20.07 -4.33
CA ALA A 150 27.62 -20.58 -3.95
C ALA A 150 27.69 -21.53 -2.74
N ALA A 151 28.71 -22.39 -2.67
CA ALA A 151 28.92 -23.27 -1.51
C ALA A 151 29.21 -22.46 -0.25
N GLY A 152 30.11 -21.47 -0.32
CA GLY A 152 30.41 -20.59 0.81
C GLY A 152 29.19 -19.80 1.30
N LEU A 153 28.42 -19.21 0.37
CA LEU A 153 27.19 -18.49 0.70
C LEU A 153 26.13 -19.38 1.35
N ARG A 154 26.00 -20.63 0.90
CA ARG A 154 25.08 -21.61 1.50
C ARG A 154 25.48 -21.92 2.95
N ASP A 155 26.78 -22.10 3.20
CA ASP A 155 27.29 -22.39 4.53
C ASP A 155 27.08 -21.18 5.46
N GLU A 156 27.31 -19.95 4.98
CA GLU A 156 26.98 -18.70 5.72
C GLU A 156 25.48 -18.57 6.06
N ILE A 157 24.59 -18.91 5.12
CA ILE A 157 23.14 -18.93 5.37
C ILE A 157 22.81 -19.93 6.48
N GLN A 158 23.40 -21.12 6.42
CA GLN A 158 23.16 -22.17 7.41
C GLN A 158 23.64 -21.77 8.81
N GLU A 159 24.79 -21.09 8.92
CA GLU A 159 25.29 -20.55 10.20
C GLU A 159 24.34 -19.49 10.79
N LEU A 160 23.76 -18.63 9.95
CA LEU A 160 22.82 -17.59 10.39
C LEU A 160 21.43 -18.13 10.75
N GLU A 161 20.98 -19.20 10.10
CA GLU A 161 19.70 -19.87 10.38
C GLU A 161 19.76 -20.77 11.60
N THR A 162 20.94 -21.33 11.92
CA THR A 162 21.11 -22.19 13.08
C THR A 162 20.96 -21.35 14.35
N PRO A 163 19.93 -21.58 15.19
CA PRO A 163 19.84 -20.89 16.46
C PRO A 163 21.05 -21.29 17.30
N VAL A 164 21.87 -20.32 17.69
CA VAL A 164 22.92 -20.53 18.69
C VAL A 164 22.22 -21.04 19.94
N VAL A 165 22.38 -22.33 20.22
CA VAL A 165 21.87 -22.95 21.43
C VAL A 165 22.68 -22.34 22.57
N VAL A 166 22.16 -21.29 23.19
CA VAL A 166 22.74 -20.74 24.40
C VAL A 166 22.37 -21.71 25.52
N GLU A 167 23.27 -22.65 25.81
CA GLU A 167 23.18 -23.49 27.01
C GLU A 167 23.16 -22.55 28.23
N THR A 168 22.10 -22.66 29.03
CA THR A 168 21.89 -21.92 30.28
C THR A 168 22.35 -22.74 31.47
#